data_AF-A0AA96IRC6-F1
#
_entry.id   AF-A0AA96IRC6-F1
#
_cell.length_a   1.000
_cell.length_b   1.000
_cell.length_c   1.000
_cell.angle_alpha   90.00
_cell.angle_beta   90.00
_cell.angle_gamma   90.00
#
_symmetry.space_group_name_H-M   'P 1'
#
loop_
_entity.id
_entity.type
_entity.pdbx_description
1 polymer ?
#
loop_
_entity_poly.entity_id
_entity_poly.type
_entity_poly.pdbx_seq_one_letter_code
_entity_poly.pdbx_strand_id
1 'polypeptide(L)'
;MLGGISIWQLLIVLGIIILIFGTKKLRNVGTDLGGAVKGFKSAMSEEDKEKEKASEKDAAKVAHEEPGNTYDVQAEEKRKAEQQREERP
;
A
#
# COMPACT_ATOMS: atom_id res chain seq x y z
N MET A 1 11.78 4.26 -35.63
CA MET A 1 12.05 5.62 -35.10
C MET A 1 11.41 5.82 -33.72
N LEU A 2 11.58 4.86 -32.78
CA LEU A 2 11.01 4.93 -31.42
C LEU A 2 12.05 4.52 -30.35
N GLY A 3 13.34 4.70 -30.64
CA GLY A 3 14.45 4.29 -29.75
C GLY A 3 15.19 5.46 -29.11
N GLY A 4 14.53 6.61 -28.93
CA GLY A 4 15.19 7.86 -28.54
C GLY A 4 15.05 8.27 -27.07
N ILE A 5 14.15 7.64 -26.32
CA ILE A 5 13.98 7.93 -24.89
C ILE A 5 14.95 7.04 -24.11
N SER A 6 16.18 7.50 -23.92
CA SER A 6 17.12 6.81 -23.06
C SER A 6 16.78 7.08 -21.58
N ILE A 7 17.05 6.06 -20.75
CA ILE A 7 16.80 6.06 -19.31
C ILE A 7 17.43 7.29 -18.63
N TRP A 8 18.58 7.75 -19.14
CA TRP A 8 19.26 8.94 -18.62
C TRP A 8 18.45 10.23 -18.78
N GLN A 9 17.74 10.40 -19.90
CA GLN A 9 16.89 11.56 -20.13
C GLN A 9 15.67 11.54 -19.19
N LEU A 10 15.07 10.37 -18.95
CA LEU A 10 13.94 10.24 -18.02
C LEU A 10 14.34 10.61 -16.58
N LEU A 11 15.53 10.22 -16.13
CA LEU A 11 16.03 10.60 -14.79
C LEU A 11 16.22 12.11 -14.65
N ILE A 12 16.77 12.77 -15.67
CA ILE A 12 16.96 14.23 -15.67
C ILE A 12 15.60 14.94 -15.64
N VAL A 13 14.65 14.52 -16.47
CA VAL A 13 13.29 15.09 -16.49
C VAL A 13 12.58 14.87 -15.16
N LEU A 14 12.66 13.66 -14.59
CA LEU A 14 12.09 13.33 -13.29
C LEU A 14 12.68 14.22 -12.18
N GLY A 15 13.99 14.45 -12.20
CA GLY A 15 14.68 15.34 -11.27
C GLY A 15 14.13 16.77 -11.30
N ILE A 16 13.90 17.32 -12.50
CA ILE A 16 13.33 18.67 -12.67
C ILE A 16 11.89 18.72 -12.13
N ILE A 17 11.07 17.71 -12.42
CA ILE A 17 9.70 17.63 -11.89
C ILE A 17 9.73 17.60 -10.35
N ILE A 18 10.60 16.80 -9.75
CA ILE A 18 10.76 16.74 -8.28
C ILE A 18 11.20 18.09 -7.71
N LEU A 19 12.08 18.82 -8.38
CA LEU A 19 12.53 20.15 -7.96
C LEU A 19 11.39 21.19 -8.01
N ILE A 20 10.55 21.16 -9.05
CA ILE A 20 9.42 22.10 -9.21
C ILE A 20 8.30 21.79 -8.21
N PHE A 21 7.91 20.51 -8.09
CA PHE A 21 6.79 20.11 -7.24
C PHE A 21 7.21 19.89 -5.77
N GLY A 22 8.49 19.68 -5.51
CA GLY A 22 9.02 19.26 -4.22
C GLY A 22 8.70 17.79 -3.88
N THR A 23 9.55 17.17 -3.07
CA THR A 23 9.38 15.77 -2.64
C THR A 23 8.16 15.57 -1.74
N LYS A 24 7.71 16.61 -1.02
CA LYS A 24 6.58 16.54 -0.09
C LYS A 24 5.24 16.32 -0.82
N LYS A 25 5.02 17.03 -1.93
CA LYS A 25 3.81 16.87 -2.76
C LYS A 25 3.83 15.54 -3.52
N LEU A 26 5.00 15.18 -4.06
CA LEU A 26 5.18 13.92 -4.77
C LEU A 26 5.02 12.70 -3.85
N ARG A 27 5.42 12.79 -2.58
CA ARG A 27 5.19 11.72 -1.59
C ARG A 27 3.70 11.54 -1.31
N ASN A 28 2.97 12.62 -1.05
CA ASN A 28 1.54 12.51 -0.74
C ASN A 28 0.76 11.87 -1.90
N VAL A 29 0.95 12.38 -3.12
CA VAL A 29 0.29 11.87 -4.32
C VAL A 29 0.83 10.48 -4.71
N GLY A 30 2.13 10.24 -4.51
CA GLY A 30 2.78 8.96 -4.79
C GLY A 30 2.38 7.85 -3.82
N THR A 31 2.06 8.17 -2.57
CA THR A 31 1.51 7.19 -1.61
C THR A 31 0.10 6.77 -2.01
N ASP A 32 -0.76 7.73 -2.40
CA ASP A 32 -2.13 7.44 -2.82
C ASP A 32 -2.17 6.61 -4.13
N LEU A 33 -1.43 7.06 -5.15
CA LEU A 33 -1.32 6.35 -6.43
C LEU A 33 -0.55 5.03 -6.29
N GLY A 34 0.52 5.02 -5.51
CA GLY A 34 1.33 3.83 -5.27
C GLY A 34 0.56 2.75 -4.53
N GLY A 35 -0.31 3.12 -3.59
CA GLY A 35 -1.21 2.19 -2.90
C GLY A 35 -2.19 1.53 -3.87
N ALA A 36 -2.84 2.32 -4.73
CA ALA A 36 -3.78 1.82 -5.74
C ALA A 36 -3.10 0.87 -6.74
N VAL A 37 -1.91 1.25 -7.26
CA VAL A 37 -1.14 0.41 -8.18
C VAL A 37 -0.62 -0.87 -7.51
N LYS A 38 -0.24 -0.80 -6.22
CA LYS A 38 0.18 -1.99 -5.45
C LYS A 38 -0.96 -2.99 -5.29
N GLY A 39 -2.16 -2.53 -4.95
CA GLY A 39 -3.36 -3.38 -4.86
C GLY A 39 -3.70 -4.02 -6.19
N PHE A 40 -3.66 -3.25 -7.28
CA PHE A 40 -3.90 -3.76 -8.64
C PHE A 40 -2.87 -4.83 -9.05
N LYS A 41 -1.58 -4.60 -8.79
CA LYS A 41 -0.52 -5.58 -9.08
C LYS A 41 -0.67 -6.84 -8.23
N SER A 42 -1.03 -6.71 -6.95
CA SER A 42 -1.29 -7.85 -6.08
C SER A 42 -2.47 -8.69 -6.61
N ALA A 43 -3.59 -8.05 -6.93
CA ALA A 43 -4.78 -8.73 -7.47
C ALA A 43 -4.48 -9.44 -8.80
N MET A 44 -3.81 -8.78 -9.75
CA MET A 44 -3.38 -9.45 -11.00
C MET A 44 -2.44 -10.63 -10.73
N SER A 45 -1.49 -10.48 -9.79
CA SER A 45 -0.55 -11.57 -9.47
C SER A 45 -1.22 -12.74 -8.76
N GLU A 46 -2.29 -12.48 -8.00
CA GLU A 46 -3.11 -13.51 -7.34
C GLU A 46 -4.01 -14.21 -8.36
N GLU A 47 -4.66 -13.48 -9.28
CA GLU A 47 -5.42 -14.07 -10.38
C GLU A 47 -4.55 -14.92 -11.31
N ASP A 48 -3.32 -14.49 -11.61
CA ASP A 48 -2.39 -15.28 -12.43
C ASP A 48 -1.98 -16.57 -11.72
N LYS A 49 -1.79 -16.52 -10.39
CA LYS A 49 -1.51 -17.72 -9.57
C LYS A 49 -2.73 -18.62 -9.37
N GLU A 50 -3.94 -18.07 -9.32
CA GLU A 50 -5.18 -18.85 -9.28
C GLU A 50 -5.46 -19.52 -10.63
N LYS A 51 -5.15 -18.87 -11.75
CA LYS A 51 -5.22 -19.48 -13.09
C LYS A 51 -4.24 -20.64 -13.27
N GLU A 52 -3.05 -20.57 -12.68
CA GLU A 52 -2.11 -21.70 -12.65
C GLU A 52 -2.58 -22.84 -11.72
N LYS A 53 -3.20 -22.54 -10.58
CA LYS A 53 -3.72 -23.56 -9.64
C LYS A 53 -5.05 -24.19 -10.04
N ALA A 54 -5.85 -23.53 -10.88
CA ALA A 54 -7.10 -24.05 -11.41
C ALA A 54 -6.91 -25.20 -12.42
N SER A 55 -5.66 -25.46 -12.86
CA SER A 55 -5.35 -26.65 -13.66
C SER A 55 -4.99 -27.89 -12.80
N GLU A 56 -4.93 -27.78 -11.46
CA GLU A 56 -4.53 -28.90 -10.58
C GLU A 56 -5.43 -29.13 -9.34
N LYS A 57 -6.47 -28.33 -9.08
CA LYS A 57 -7.20 -28.36 -7.80
C LYS A 57 -8.73 -28.42 -7.84
N ASP A 58 -9.30 -29.36 -8.59
CA ASP A 58 -10.70 -29.78 -8.41
C ASP A 58 -10.90 -30.86 -7.32
N ALA A 59 -9.88 -31.16 -6.51
CA ALA A 59 -10.00 -32.11 -5.41
C ALA A 59 -9.23 -31.64 -4.17
N ALA A 60 -9.83 -30.76 -3.34
CA ALA A 60 -9.84 -30.85 -1.87
C ALA A 60 -10.18 -29.51 -1.19
N LYS A 61 -11.31 -29.52 -0.45
CA LYS A 61 -11.41 -29.07 0.96
C LYS A 61 -11.33 -27.54 1.17
N VAL A 62 -12.47 -26.84 1.26
CA VAL A 62 -13.30 -26.63 2.46
C VAL A 62 -12.49 -26.33 3.74
N ALA A 63 -12.80 -25.15 4.30
CA ALA A 63 -12.41 -24.57 5.59
C ALA A 63 -11.11 -23.73 5.62
N HIS A 64 -11.27 -22.41 5.69
CA HIS A 64 -10.40 -21.57 6.51
C HIS A 64 -11.20 -20.38 7.09
N GLU A 65 -11.36 -20.38 8.41
CA GLU A 65 -11.68 -19.19 9.21
C GLU A 65 -10.35 -18.47 9.49
N GLU A 66 -10.28 -17.16 9.21
CA GLU A 66 -9.19 -16.29 9.68
C GLU A 66 -9.79 -15.18 10.55
N PRO A 67 -9.39 -15.05 11.82
CA PRO A 67 -9.79 -13.93 12.66
C PRO A 67 -9.15 -12.63 12.12
N GLY A 68 -9.99 -11.61 11.95
CA GLY A 68 -9.62 -10.31 11.41
C GLY A 68 -8.46 -9.68 12.17
N ASN A 69 -7.39 -9.41 11.43
CA ASN A 69 -6.25 -8.58 11.85
C ASN A 69 -6.76 -7.16 12.16
N THR A 70 -7.12 -6.94 13.43
CA THR A 70 -7.54 -5.64 13.96
C THR A 70 -6.29 -4.77 14.04
N TYR A 71 -6.22 -3.79 13.14
CA TYR A 71 -5.16 -2.78 13.13
C TYR A 71 -5.24 -1.95 14.41
N ASP A 72 -4.14 -1.97 15.17
CA ASP A 72 -3.89 -1.19 16.37
C ASP A 72 -4.22 0.31 16.18
N VAL A 73 -5.41 0.73 16.60
CA VAL A 73 -5.67 2.12 17.02
C VAL A 73 -5.22 2.25 18.47
N GLN A 74 -3.92 2.03 18.71
CA GLN A 74 -3.28 2.19 20.01
C GLN A 74 -2.49 3.50 20.01
N ALA A 75 -3.19 4.63 19.95
CA ALA A 75 -2.55 5.95 20.08
C ALA A 75 -3.39 7.05 20.72
N GLU A 76 -4.72 6.95 20.83
CA GLU A 76 -5.52 8.08 21.35
C GLU A 76 -6.26 7.88 22.69
N GLU A 77 -6.55 6.66 23.15
CA GLU A 77 -7.44 6.53 24.32
C GLU A 77 -6.74 6.59 25.69
N LYS A 78 -5.43 6.29 25.77
CA LYS A 78 -4.72 6.22 27.07
C LYS A 78 -4.31 7.58 27.63
N ARG A 79 -4.24 8.64 26.82
CA ARG A 79 -3.88 9.99 27.31
C ARG A 79 -5.04 10.71 28.02
N LYS A 80 -6.28 10.27 27.85
CA LYS A 80 -7.46 10.96 28.39
C LYS A 80 -7.96 10.45 29.74
N ALA A 81 -7.49 9.28 30.21
CA ALA A 81 -7.98 8.66 31.46
C ALA A 81 -7.04 8.85 32.68
N GLU A 82 -5.74 9.07 32.49
CA GLU A 82 -4.81 9.31 33.61
C GLU A 82 -4.95 10.71 34.22
N GLN A 83 -5.40 11.71 33.45
CA GLN A 83 -5.63 13.07 33.98
C GLN A 83 -6.91 13.22 34.81
N GLN A 84 -7.83 12.25 34.77
CA GLN A 84 -9.13 12.36 35.44
C GLN A 84 -9.21 11.61 36.78
N ARG A 85 -8.16 10.85 37.14
CA ARG A 85 -8.10 10.09 38.40
C ARG A 85 -7.28 10.77 39.50
N GLU A 86 -6.54 11.83 39.17
CA GLU A 86 -5.74 12.60 40.12
C GLU A 86 -6.46 13.88 40.63
N GLU A 87 -7.59 14.26 40.02
CA GLU A 87 -8.42 15.42 40.43
C GLU A 87 -9.74 15.02 41.12
N ARG A 88 -9.76 13.94 41.91
CA ARG A 88 -10.91 13.67 42.80
C ARG A 88 -10.43 13.61 44.26
N PRO A 89 -10.98 14.48 45.13
CA PRO A 89 -10.42 14.83 46.45
C PRO A 89 -10.37 13.67 47.44
#